data_AF-A9PA32-F1
#
_entry.id   AF-A9PA32-F1
#
_cell.length_a   1.000
_cell.length_b   1.000
_cell.length_c   1.000
_cell.angle_alpha   90.00
_cell.angle_beta   90.00
_cell.angle_gamma   90.00
#
_symmetry.space_group_name_H-M   'P 1'
#
loop_
_entity.id
_entity.type
_entity.pdbx_description
1 polymer ?
#
loop_
_entity_poly.entity_id
_entity_poly.type
_entity_poly.pdbx_seq_one_letter_code
_entity_poly.pdbx_strand_id
1 'polypeptide(L)'
;MVDAPTGYHDEAPGRMNAIYTAGLMARNRENGVTDVFVHDVDRVVEDKFSKAFLCEGYLTEQEGRLRHFIIPTHRTSSGKPFCP
;
A
#
# COMPACT_ATOMS: atom_id res chain seq x y z
N MET A 1 0.26 -5.37 -7.57
CA MET A 1 1.35 -6.04 -6.82
C MET A 1 2.45 -5.02 -6.60
N VAL A 2 2.87 -4.81 -5.35
CA VAL A 2 4.06 -4.05 -4.98
C VAL A 2 5.10 -5.10 -4.61
N ASP A 3 6.06 -5.28 -5.50
CA ASP A 3 7.15 -6.26 -5.41
C ASP A 3 8.50 -5.53 -5.49
N ALA A 4 9.56 -6.06 -4.87
CA ALA A 4 10.90 -5.50 -4.85
C ALA A 4 11.95 -6.64 -4.84
N PRO A 5 13.19 -6.37 -5.25
CA PRO A 5 14.23 -7.39 -5.35
C PRO A 5 14.50 -8.09 -4.00
N THR A 6 14.92 -9.34 -4.09
CA THR A 6 15.22 -10.19 -2.94
C THR A 6 16.38 -9.63 -2.11
N GLY A 7 16.18 -9.48 -0.79
CA GLY A 7 17.24 -9.13 0.15
C GLY A 7 16.74 -8.33 1.36
N TYR A 8 16.90 -8.88 2.56
CA TYR A 8 16.65 -8.16 3.81
C TYR A 8 17.99 -7.69 4.39
N HIS A 9 18.37 -6.46 4.08
CA HIS A 9 19.50 -5.76 4.70
C HIS A 9 19.22 -4.26 4.75
N ASP A 10 19.81 -3.54 5.70
CA ASP A 10 19.50 -2.13 5.95
C ASP A 10 19.76 -1.22 4.73
N GLU A 11 20.70 -1.62 3.87
CA GLU A 11 21.06 -0.94 2.63
C GLU A 11 20.14 -1.28 1.45
N ALA A 12 19.21 -2.23 1.60
CA ALA A 12 18.26 -2.58 0.54
C ALA A 12 17.31 -1.41 0.27
N PRO A 13 17.06 -1.06 -1.02
CA PRO A 13 16.03 -0.10 -1.36
C PRO A 13 14.68 -0.47 -0.75
N GLY A 14 14.05 0.47 -0.06
CA GLY A 14 12.72 0.30 0.50
C GLY A 14 11.59 0.43 -0.53
N ARG A 15 10.36 0.17 -0.10
CA ARG A 15 9.16 0.18 -0.97
C ARG A 15 8.26 1.40 -0.83
N MET A 16 8.67 2.40 -0.06
CA MET A 16 7.84 3.56 0.28
C MET A 16 7.25 4.26 -0.96
N ASN A 17 8.07 4.51 -1.99
CA ASN A 17 7.62 5.15 -3.23
C ASN A 17 6.61 4.30 -4.02
N ALA A 18 6.82 2.99 -4.05
CA ALA A 18 5.93 2.06 -4.74
C ALA A 18 4.58 1.95 -4.01
N ILE A 19 4.61 1.85 -2.67
CA ILE A 19 3.41 1.87 -1.82
C ILE A 19 2.64 3.17 -2.00
N TYR A 20 3.32 4.32 -1.93
CA TYR A 20 2.71 5.63 -2.10
C TYR A 20 2.04 5.77 -3.48
N THR A 21 2.77 5.44 -4.55
CA THR A 21 2.26 5.53 -5.92
C THR A 21 1.08 4.59 -6.12
N ALA A 22 1.15 3.36 -5.62
CA ALA A 22 0.05 2.40 -5.69
C ALA A 22 -1.20 2.92 -4.99
N GLY A 23 -1.07 3.45 -3.77
CA GLY A 23 -2.18 4.05 -3.04
C GLY A 23 -2.78 5.26 -3.77
N LEU A 24 -1.92 6.12 -4.33
CA LEU A 24 -2.35 7.31 -5.07
C LEU A 24 -3.11 6.94 -6.35
N MET A 25 -2.63 5.95 -7.09
CA MET A 25 -3.31 5.44 -8.28
C MET A 25 -4.63 4.76 -7.91
N ALA A 26 -4.63 3.93 -6.86
CA ALA A 26 -5.79 3.18 -6.42
C ALA A 26 -6.96 4.09 -6.03
N ARG A 27 -6.70 5.14 -5.23
CA ARG A 27 -7.75 6.09 -4.81
C ARG A 27 -8.24 6.99 -5.94
N ASN A 28 -7.39 7.28 -6.94
CA ASN A 28 -7.72 8.15 -8.06
C ASN A 28 -8.35 7.42 -9.25
N ARG A 29 -8.53 6.11 -9.16
CA ARG A 29 -9.30 5.34 -10.13
C ARG A 29 -10.66 5.97 -10.35
N GLU A 30 -11.11 6.05 -11.60
CA GLU A 30 -12.35 6.76 -11.93
C GLU A 30 -13.58 6.16 -11.25
N ASN A 31 -13.70 4.83 -11.27
CA ASN A 31 -14.79 4.07 -10.66
C ASN A 31 -14.29 2.69 -10.19
N GLY A 32 -14.95 2.14 -9.16
CA GLY A 32 -14.73 0.78 -8.65
C GLY A 32 -13.79 0.71 -7.46
N VAL A 33 -13.11 -0.43 -7.34
CA VAL A 33 -12.11 -0.72 -6.31
C VAL A 33 -10.78 -1.11 -6.95
N THR A 34 -9.70 -1.01 -6.20
CA THR A 34 -8.37 -1.46 -6.62
C THR A 34 -7.79 -2.41 -5.58
N ASP A 35 -7.50 -3.62 -6.02
CA ASP A 35 -6.78 -4.62 -5.25
C ASP A 35 -5.27 -4.34 -5.29
N VAL A 36 -4.69 -4.12 -4.10
CA VAL A 36 -3.25 -3.90 -3.94
C VAL A 36 -2.69 -5.01 -3.07
N PHE A 37 -1.79 -5.80 -3.65
CA PHE A 37 -1.00 -6.79 -2.93
C PHE A 37 0.37 -6.21 -2.62
N VAL A 38 0.80 -6.24 -1.36
CA VAL A 38 2.13 -5.79 -0.91
C VAL A 38 2.85 -6.96 -0.26
N HIS A 39 4.01 -7.31 -0.81
CA HIS A 39 4.87 -8.35 -0.24
C HIS A 39 5.91 -7.76 0.72
N ASP A 40 6.53 -8.60 1.56
CA ASP A 40 7.69 -8.26 2.40
C ASP A 40 7.42 -7.05 3.32
N VAL A 41 6.29 -7.13 4.05
CA VAL A 41 5.82 -6.14 5.05
C VAL A 41 6.31 -6.41 6.48
N ASP A 42 7.34 -7.24 6.64
CA ASP A 42 7.99 -7.54 7.92
C ASP A 42 8.90 -6.41 8.42
N ARG A 43 9.39 -5.54 7.51
CA ARG A 43 10.09 -4.31 7.85
C ARG A 43 9.14 -3.28 8.45
N VAL A 44 9.55 -2.66 9.56
CA VAL A 44 8.75 -1.66 10.30
C VAL A 44 8.35 -0.45 9.43
N VAL A 45 9.21 -0.05 8.49
CA VAL A 45 8.93 1.11 7.61
C VAL A 45 7.86 0.74 6.59
N GLU A 46 8.00 -0.38 5.89
CA GLU A 46 7.03 -0.92 4.94
C GLU A 46 5.68 -1.22 5.60
N ASP A 47 5.68 -1.78 6.82
CA ASP A 47 4.47 -2.00 7.61
C ASP A 47 3.71 -0.69 7.82
N LYS A 48 4.39 0.33 8.36
CA LYS A 48 3.78 1.65 8.61
C LYS A 48 3.34 2.34 7.33
N PHE A 49 4.16 2.31 6.28
CA PHE A 49 3.84 2.94 5.00
C PHE A 49 2.65 2.27 4.32
N SER A 50 2.58 0.93 4.32
CA SER A 50 1.45 0.21 3.73
C SER A 50 0.15 0.57 4.43
N LYS A 51 0.12 0.57 5.77
CA LYS A 51 -1.06 0.95 6.54
C LYS A 51 -1.43 2.43 6.40
N ALA A 52 -0.46 3.32 6.26
CA ALA A 52 -0.71 4.75 6.12
C ALA A 52 -1.25 5.13 4.74
N PHE A 53 -0.65 4.60 3.66
CA PHE A 53 -0.94 5.01 2.28
C PHE A 53 -1.92 4.08 1.55
N LEU A 54 -2.11 2.85 2.03
CA LEU A 54 -3.15 1.94 1.54
C LEU A 54 -4.33 1.82 2.50
N CYS A 55 -4.26 2.47 3.67
CA CYS A 55 -5.21 2.46 4.77
C CYS A 55 -5.34 1.08 5.45
N GLU A 56 -5.12 1.04 6.77
CA GLU A 56 -5.32 -0.18 7.57
C GLU A 56 -6.77 -0.66 7.52
N GLY A 57 -7.74 0.25 7.45
CA GLY A 57 -9.16 -0.10 7.32
C GLY A 57 -9.53 -0.78 5.98
N TYR A 58 -8.64 -0.76 4.99
CA TYR A 58 -8.81 -1.43 3.70
C TYR A 58 -7.99 -2.73 3.60
N LEU A 59 -7.27 -3.12 4.65
CA LEU A 59 -6.58 -4.41 4.72
C LEU A 59 -7.62 -5.53 4.87
N THR A 60 -7.71 -6.40 3.86
CA THR A 60 -8.68 -7.50 3.84
C THR A 60 -8.07 -8.79 4.36
N GLU A 61 -6.84 -9.08 3.96
CA GLU A 61 -6.17 -10.33 4.30
C GLU A 61 -4.66 -10.12 4.43
N GLN A 62 -4.05 -10.92 5.31
CA GLN A 62 -2.60 -11.06 5.40
C GLN A 62 -2.25 -12.53 5.51
N GLU A 63 -1.46 -13.03 4.56
CA GLU A 63 -0.92 -14.39 4.55
C GLU A 63 0.61 -14.30 4.64
N GLY A 64 1.17 -14.67 5.78
CA GLY A 64 2.60 -14.49 6.07
C GLY A 64 3.07 -13.05 5.88
N ARG A 65 3.91 -12.84 4.86
CA ARG A 65 4.49 -11.52 4.50
C ARG A 65 3.78 -10.83 3.35
N LEU A 66 2.64 -11.34 2.93
CA LEU A 66 1.83 -10.78 1.85
C LEU A 66 0.56 -10.15 2.45
N ARG A 67 0.27 -8.90 2.08
CA ARG A 67 -0.97 -8.21 2.43
C ARG A 67 -1.80 -7.93 1.21
N HIS A 68 -3.11 -8.03 1.37
CA HIS A 68 -4.11 -7.66 0.37
C HIS A 68 -4.94 -6.48 0.89
N PHE A 69 -5.01 -5.42 0.09
CA PHE A 69 -5.83 -4.25 0.36
C PHE A 69 -6.87 -4.07 -0.74
N ILE A 70 -8.11 -3.73 -0.37
CA ILE A 70 -9.17 -3.35 -1.30
C ILE A 70 -9.47 -1.86 -1.13
N ILE A 71 -8.92 -1.05 -2.03
CA ILE A 71 -9.00 0.41 -1.92
C ILE A 71 -10.16 0.92 -2.79
N PRO A 72 -11.21 1.52 -2.20
CA PRO A 72 -12.27 2.16 -2.97
C PRO A 72 -11.79 3.43 -3.68
N THR A 73 -12.47 3.78 -4.78
CA THR A 73 -12.29 5.08 -5.43
C THR A 73 -12.66 6.22 -4.48
N HIS A 74 -11.68 7.06 -4.18
CA HIS A 74 -11.83 8.29 -3.39
C HIS A 74 -11.17 9.42 -4.19
N ARG A 75 -11.92 10.02 -5.15
CA ARG A 75 -11.43 11.17 -5.93
C ARG A 75 -10.81 12.19 -4.99
N THR A 76 -9.50 12.40 -5.15
CA THR A 76 -8.72 13.33 -4.33
C THR A 76 -9.31 14.73 -4.46
N SER A 77 -10.01 15.20 -3.43
CA SER A 77 -9.98 16.62 -3.12
C SER A 77 -8.70 16.87 -2.34
N SER A 78 -8.03 18.00 -2.59
CA SER A 78 -6.93 18.47 -1.76
C SER A 78 -7.38 18.47 -0.29
N GLY A 79 -6.75 17.61 0.53
CA GLY A 79 -7.04 17.50 1.97
C GLY A 79 -7.67 16.20 2.46
N LYS A 80 -8.11 15.28 1.59
CA LYS A 80 -8.59 13.96 2.07
C LYS A 80 -7.42 13.01 2.39
N PRO A 81 -7.30 12.50 3.62
CA PRO A 81 -6.26 11.53 3.99
C PRO A 81 -6.39 10.24 3.15
N PHE A 82 -5.32 9.45 3.12
CA PHE A 82 -5.34 8.13 2.47
C PHE A 82 -6.24 7.14 3.20
N CYS A 83 -6.30 7.24 4.53
CA CYS A 83 -7.21 6.50 5.37
C CYS A 83 -8.26 7.48 5.92
N PRO A 84 -9.51 7.44 5.45
CA PRO A 84 -10.59 8.32 5.91
C PRO A 84 -11.11 7.98 7.30
#